data_AF-A0A0B2QG80-F1
#
_entry.id   AF-A0A0B2QG80-F1
#
_cell.length_a   1.000
_cell.length_b   1.000
_cell.length_c   1.000
_cell.angle_alpha   90.00
_cell.angle_beta   90.00
_cell.angle_gamma   90.00
#
_symmetry.space_group_name_H-M   'P 1'
#
loop_
_entity.id
_entity.type
_entity.pdbx_description
1 polymer ?
#
loop_
_entity_poly.entity_id
_entity_poly.type
_entity_poly.pdbx_seq_one_letter_code
_entity_poly.pdbx_strand_id
1 'polypeptide(L)'
;MAHSNNSCSLSETEYEMVKHIIDIPDLEELRLSECSIYKVHYNLRKVNEEAYTPQWISIGPIHLDKQELNPMQEHKKRYFHCFWERVSNEQAMRNFKHHLETKEDHIRHCYADKFPDIPKEKFVDMLLLDAVFIMELLLRNCEWKSNSFKHEHEYKHTKSFRVRHSDDLILTQSWLSRNITRDMILIENQIPFFVLQKLYDDVVPGDNKKEEHTAGFVDLAIEYFAFYDTQMSSSDETKRVLDKNQSRKNYFSGAIRSSKRPYSKSKSKDRYSKSAKHFTDLIRYFYLPSDWVRNSGCALHVLRTATKLQDSGVSFEKDVERRLLDLTFEKKPILSSFLCFGCLPYLKHFKARFRIPQLKVDHTTECVFRNLIAFEQCHYPEKPYICNYVSLIDSLIHTQLDVELLVEKEVIVHELGSDKEVAVLVNGLSKHVVANTTCYYETINELNKHYQNIWNRTMAALWLVYFRDPWRASSTMVGIVVLVFAVFQFIRAARAVLGYDKF
;
A
#
# COMPACT_ATOMS: atom_id res chain seq x y z
N MET A 1 9.33 6.78 -31.90
CA MET A 1 8.49 6.20 -32.96
C MET A 1 7.07 6.26 -32.49
N ALA A 2 6.19 6.90 -33.27
CA ALA A 2 4.80 7.19 -32.89
C ALA A 2 4.02 5.87 -32.78
N HIS A 3 3.40 5.61 -31.63
CA HIS A 3 2.43 4.54 -31.49
C HIS A 3 1.13 4.99 -32.16
N SER A 4 0.77 4.31 -33.24
CA SER A 4 -0.52 4.42 -33.90
C SER A 4 -1.61 3.92 -32.95
N ASN A 5 -2.47 4.83 -32.48
CA ASN A 5 -3.76 4.47 -31.92
C ASN A 5 -4.59 3.81 -33.02
N ASN A 6 -4.64 2.48 -33.04
CA ASN A 6 -5.65 1.75 -33.80
C ASN A 6 -6.98 1.88 -33.06
N SER A 7 -7.67 2.99 -33.27
CA SER A 7 -9.12 3.04 -33.07
C SER A 7 -9.75 2.14 -34.13
N CYS A 8 -10.37 1.04 -33.69
CA CYS A 8 -11.22 0.23 -34.55
C CYS A 8 -12.49 1.05 -34.85
N SER A 9 -12.43 1.96 -35.83
CA SER A 9 -13.61 2.60 -36.39
C SER A 9 -14.05 1.75 -37.58
N LEU A 10 -15.18 1.06 -37.44
CA LEU A 10 -15.87 0.46 -38.59
C LEU A 10 -16.14 1.56 -39.62
N SER A 11 -15.94 1.26 -40.90
CA SER A 11 -16.35 2.20 -41.96
C SER A 11 -17.88 2.41 -41.89
N GLU A 12 -18.37 3.59 -42.26
CA GLU A 12 -19.80 3.94 -42.28
C GLU A 12 -20.64 2.86 -43.00
N THR A 13 -20.06 2.27 -44.06
CA THR A 13 -20.63 1.16 -44.82
C THR A 13 -20.70 -0.17 -44.05
N GLU A 14 -19.72 -0.47 -43.19
CA GLU A 14 -19.75 -1.69 -42.36
C GLU A 14 -20.73 -1.54 -41.18
N TYR A 15 -20.83 -0.34 -40.59
CA TYR A 15 -21.77 -0.06 -39.51
C TYR A 15 -23.23 -0.21 -39.98
N GLU A 16 -23.56 0.34 -41.14
CA GLU A 16 -24.89 0.20 -41.76
C GLU A 16 -25.22 -1.26 -42.13
N MET A 17 -24.24 -2.03 -42.65
CA MET A 17 -24.43 -3.46 -42.91
C MET A 17 -24.73 -4.27 -41.64
N VAL A 18 -24.05 -3.99 -40.53
CA VAL A 18 -24.25 -4.70 -39.26
C VAL A 18 -25.63 -4.38 -38.66
N LYS A 19 -26.08 -3.12 -38.75
CA LYS A 19 -27.41 -2.68 -38.28
C LYS A 19 -28.57 -3.39 -38.98
N HIS A 20 -28.38 -3.79 -40.23
CA HIS A 20 -29.38 -4.54 -41.01
C HIS A 20 -29.40 -6.05 -40.72
N ILE A 21 -28.39 -6.61 -40.04
CA ILE A 21 -28.33 -8.03 -39.67
C ILE A 21 -28.86 -8.24 -38.25
N ILE A 22 -28.58 -7.30 -37.34
CA ILE A 22 -29.07 -7.27 -35.95
C ILE A 22 -29.37 -5.81 -35.62
N ASP A 23 -30.51 -5.54 -34.97
CA ASP A 23 -30.86 -4.19 -34.50
C ASP A 23 -29.93 -3.82 -33.32
N ILE A 24 -28.77 -3.26 -33.66
CA ILE A 24 -27.80 -2.77 -32.68
C ILE A 24 -28.17 -1.32 -32.37
N PRO A 25 -28.61 -1.01 -31.13
CA PRO A 25 -28.86 0.36 -30.72
C PRO A 25 -27.58 1.19 -30.84
N ASP A 26 -27.70 2.50 -31.06
CA ASP A 26 -26.55 3.39 -31.20
C ASP A 26 -25.58 3.19 -30.03
N LEU A 27 -24.37 2.73 -30.35
CA LEU A 27 -23.35 2.44 -29.36
C LEU A 27 -22.90 3.75 -28.72
N GLU A 28 -23.18 3.90 -27.42
CA GLU A 28 -22.72 5.04 -26.63
C GLU A 28 -21.18 5.12 -26.69
N GLU A 29 -20.64 6.31 -26.96
CA GLU A 29 -19.20 6.52 -27.06
C GLU A 29 -18.52 6.16 -25.73
N LEU A 30 -17.65 5.14 -25.75
CA LEU A 30 -16.93 4.67 -24.57
C LEU A 30 -15.91 5.71 -24.10
N ARG A 31 -16.32 6.66 -23.26
CA ARG A 31 -15.44 7.65 -22.61
C ARG A 31 -14.70 7.06 -21.40
N LEU A 32 -13.97 5.97 -21.64
CA LEU A 32 -13.21 5.24 -20.62
C LEU A 32 -12.16 6.11 -19.91
N SER A 33 -11.69 7.19 -20.54
CA SER A 33 -10.71 8.12 -19.96
C SER A 33 -11.28 9.03 -18.86
N GLU A 34 -12.61 9.17 -18.76
CA GLU A 34 -13.27 10.01 -17.75
C GLU A 34 -13.67 9.21 -16.49
N CYS A 35 -13.77 7.88 -16.60
CA CYS A 35 -14.11 7.00 -15.49
C CYS A 35 -12.96 6.89 -14.49
N SER A 36 -13.29 6.97 -13.19
CA SER A 36 -12.34 6.72 -12.11
C SER A 36 -12.94 5.92 -10.95
N ILE A 37 -14.26 5.79 -10.86
CA ILE A 37 -14.94 5.05 -9.80
C ILE A 37 -15.59 3.81 -10.42
N TYR A 38 -15.29 2.64 -9.87
CA TYR A 38 -15.64 1.35 -10.48
C TYR A 38 -16.36 0.45 -9.49
N LYS A 39 -17.36 -0.29 -9.99
CA LYS A 39 -17.87 -1.47 -9.30
C LYS A 39 -16.92 -2.65 -9.54
N VAL A 40 -16.62 -3.40 -8.48
CA VAL A 40 -15.63 -4.47 -8.56
C VAL A 40 -16.19 -5.65 -9.34
N HIS A 41 -15.38 -6.15 -10.27
CA HIS A 41 -15.75 -7.29 -11.10
C HIS A 41 -16.09 -8.52 -10.25
N TYR A 42 -17.11 -9.28 -10.69
CA TYR A 42 -17.68 -10.42 -9.98
C TYR A 42 -16.63 -11.40 -9.45
N ASN A 43 -15.60 -11.72 -10.23
CA ASN A 43 -14.56 -12.67 -9.83
C ASN A 43 -13.76 -12.22 -8.61
N LEU A 44 -13.40 -10.93 -8.52
CA LEU A 44 -12.70 -10.38 -7.35
C LEU A 44 -13.65 -10.32 -6.15
N ARG A 45 -14.88 -9.86 -6.39
CA ARG A 45 -15.93 -9.75 -5.36
C ARG A 45 -16.29 -11.11 -4.74
N LYS A 46 -16.33 -12.18 -5.53
CA LYS A 46 -16.64 -13.55 -5.07
C LYS A 46 -15.65 -14.08 -4.03
N VAL A 47 -14.40 -13.62 -4.05
CA VAL A 47 -13.38 -14.07 -3.08
C VAL A 47 -13.67 -13.52 -1.69
N ASN A 48 -14.05 -12.24 -1.61
CA ASN A 48 -14.41 -11.56 -0.36
C ASN A 48 -15.31 -10.36 -0.70
N GLU A 49 -16.61 -10.52 -0.57
CA GLU A 49 -17.58 -9.47 -0.90
C GLU A 49 -17.58 -8.33 0.14
N GLU A 50 -17.36 -8.69 1.40
CA GLU A 50 -17.34 -7.73 2.50
C GLU A 50 -16.25 -6.68 2.30
N ALA A 51 -15.10 -7.07 1.74
CA ALA A 51 -13.99 -6.17 1.45
C ALA A 51 -14.33 -4.99 0.53
N TYR A 52 -15.40 -5.09 -0.27
CA TYR A 52 -15.82 -4.05 -1.21
C TYR A 52 -17.12 -3.36 -0.79
N THR A 53 -17.81 -3.90 0.21
CA THR A 53 -19.13 -3.41 0.64
C THR A 53 -18.99 -2.51 1.87
N PRO A 54 -19.50 -1.26 1.83
CA PRO A 54 -19.54 -0.41 3.02
C PRO A 54 -20.48 -1.02 4.06
N GLN A 55 -20.08 -0.91 5.33
CA GLN A 55 -20.80 -1.49 6.48
C GLN A 55 -21.45 -0.42 7.37
N TRP A 56 -20.95 0.81 7.31
CA TRP A 56 -21.33 1.90 8.20
C TRP A 56 -21.78 3.14 7.44
N ILE A 57 -21.14 3.47 6.31
CA ILE A 57 -21.49 4.67 5.54
C ILE A 57 -21.48 4.45 4.03
N SER A 58 -22.60 4.77 3.38
CA SER A 58 -22.66 4.90 1.92
C SER A 58 -22.14 6.27 1.51
N ILE A 59 -21.33 6.37 0.46
CA ILE A 59 -20.82 7.59 -0.13
C ILE A 59 -20.95 7.43 -1.65
N GLY A 60 -21.71 8.34 -2.28
CA GLY A 60 -21.99 8.26 -3.70
C GLY A 60 -23.17 7.34 -4.06
N PRO A 61 -23.40 7.13 -5.37
CA PRO A 61 -24.62 6.53 -5.90
C PRO A 61 -24.67 4.99 -5.81
N ILE A 62 -23.53 4.29 -5.77
CA ILE A 62 -23.46 2.81 -5.93
C ILE A 62 -24.20 2.08 -4.79
N HIS A 63 -24.23 2.66 -3.60
CA HIS A 63 -24.85 2.07 -2.41
C HIS A 63 -26.00 2.91 -1.83
N LEU A 64 -26.57 3.81 -2.63
CA LEU A 64 -27.47 4.89 -2.21
C LEU A 64 -28.75 4.46 -1.48
N ASP A 65 -29.23 3.23 -1.66
CA ASP A 65 -30.51 2.78 -1.07
C ASP A 65 -30.37 1.51 -0.20
N LYS A 66 -29.17 1.24 0.33
CA LYS A 66 -28.96 0.11 1.26
C LYS A 66 -29.55 0.42 2.65
N GLN A 67 -30.60 -0.32 3.01
CA GLN A 67 -31.34 -0.12 4.27
C GLN A 67 -30.46 -0.22 5.52
N GLU A 68 -29.44 -1.08 5.49
CA GLU A 68 -28.47 -1.29 6.57
C GLU A 68 -27.68 -0.02 6.94
N LEU A 69 -27.54 0.91 5.98
CA LEU A 69 -26.77 2.14 6.13
C LEU A 69 -27.62 3.37 6.50
N ASN A 70 -28.94 3.19 6.67
CA ASN A 70 -29.88 4.26 7.01
C ASN A 70 -29.53 5.02 8.30
N PRO A 71 -29.09 4.38 9.41
CA PRO A 71 -28.74 5.11 10.63
C PRO A 71 -27.67 6.19 10.40
N MET A 72 -26.73 5.94 9.48
CA MET A 72 -25.67 6.89 9.16
C MET A 72 -26.14 8.06 8.31
N GLN A 73 -27.21 7.90 7.51
CA GLN A 73 -27.78 9.01 6.73
C GLN A 73 -28.29 10.13 7.65
N GLU A 74 -28.86 9.78 8.81
CA GLU A 74 -29.25 10.77 9.80
C GLU A 74 -28.04 11.48 10.42
N HIS A 75 -26.94 10.76 10.62
CA HIS A 75 -25.71 11.36 11.12
C HIS A 75 -25.06 12.31 10.11
N LYS A 76 -25.14 12.00 8.80
CA LYS A 76 -24.72 12.95 7.75
C LYS A 76 -25.50 14.25 7.79
N LYS A 77 -26.82 14.21 8.03
CA LYS A 77 -27.64 15.43 8.19
C LYS A 77 -27.20 16.24 9.41
N ARG A 78 -26.84 15.59 10.52
CA ARG A 78 -26.27 16.28 11.69
C ARG A 78 -24.95 16.98 11.34
N TYR A 79 -24.08 16.30 10.61
CA TYR A 79 -22.83 16.89 10.12
C TYR A 79 -23.09 18.04 9.14
N PHE A 80 -24.12 17.94 8.32
CA PHE A 80 -24.56 19.03 7.45
C PHE A 80 -24.96 20.28 8.25
N HIS A 81 -25.75 20.11 9.31
CA HIS A 81 -26.09 21.23 10.21
C HIS A 81 -24.85 21.82 10.88
N CYS A 82 -23.91 20.99 11.33
CA CYS A 82 -22.65 21.47 11.93
C CYS A 82 -21.81 22.27 10.93
N PHE A 83 -21.69 21.77 9.70
CA PHE A 83 -20.97 22.47 8.63
C PHE A 83 -21.66 23.79 8.27
N TRP A 84 -22.99 23.80 8.24
CA TRP A 84 -23.77 25.01 7.99
C TRP A 84 -23.51 26.08 9.05
N GLU A 85 -23.50 25.71 10.33
CA GLU A 85 -23.15 26.63 11.42
C GLU A 85 -21.71 27.16 11.28
N ARG A 86 -20.75 26.28 10.95
CA ARG A 86 -19.34 26.62 10.74
C ARG A 86 -19.14 27.65 9.63
N VAL A 87 -19.84 27.48 8.51
CA VAL A 87 -19.66 28.33 7.32
C VAL A 87 -20.54 29.58 7.39
N SER A 88 -21.79 29.44 7.83
CA SER A 88 -22.79 30.50 7.93
C SER A 88 -22.90 31.40 6.67
N ASN A 89 -22.68 30.81 5.48
CA ASN A 89 -22.71 31.50 4.19
C ASN A 89 -23.65 30.78 3.22
N GLU A 90 -24.92 31.21 3.22
CA GLU A 90 -25.97 30.63 2.38
C GLU A 90 -25.67 30.76 0.87
N GLN A 91 -25.13 31.90 0.44
CA GLN A 91 -24.85 32.13 -0.98
C GLN A 91 -23.77 31.18 -1.50
N ALA A 92 -22.71 30.94 -0.72
CA ALA A 92 -21.67 29.99 -1.08
C ALA A 92 -22.23 28.57 -1.24
N MET A 93 -23.11 28.14 -0.33
CA MET A 93 -23.73 26.82 -0.43
C MET A 93 -24.70 26.70 -1.62
N ARG A 94 -25.50 27.74 -1.89
CA ARG A 94 -26.38 27.78 -3.08
C ARG A 94 -25.58 27.72 -4.38
N ASN A 95 -24.47 28.48 -4.44
CA ASN A 95 -23.56 28.45 -5.59
C ASN A 95 -22.93 27.06 -5.78
N PHE A 96 -22.53 26.41 -4.69
CA PHE A 96 -22.00 25.06 -4.74
C PHE A 96 -23.04 24.03 -5.22
N LYS A 97 -24.28 24.08 -4.71
CA LYS A 97 -25.37 23.24 -5.20
C LYS A 97 -25.62 23.45 -6.70
N HIS A 98 -25.68 24.71 -7.14
CA HIS A 98 -25.85 25.03 -8.56
C HIS A 98 -24.68 24.51 -9.43
N HIS A 99 -23.46 24.55 -8.90
CA HIS A 99 -22.30 23.94 -9.56
C HIS A 99 -22.47 22.43 -9.74
N LEU A 100 -22.96 21.72 -8.71
CA LEU A 100 -23.27 20.29 -8.81
C LEU A 100 -24.34 20.01 -9.87
N GLU A 101 -25.42 20.81 -9.91
CA GLU A 101 -26.48 20.68 -10.92
C GLU A 101 -25.95 20.88 -12.35
N THR A 102 -25.00 21.78 -12.53
CA THR A 102 -24.37 22.07 -13.82
C THR A 102 -23.37 20.99 -14.23
N LYS A 103 -22.68 20.38 -13.27
CA LYS A 103 -21.66 19.35 -13.50
C LYS A 103 -22.16 17.93 -13.34
N GLU A 104 -23.46 17.74 -13.12
CA GLU A 104 -24.06 16.46 -12.77
C GLU A 104 -23.74 15.36 -13.79
N ASP A 105 -23.90 15.65 -15.09
CA ASP A 105 -23.51 14.73 -16.17
C ASP A 105 -22.04 14.34 -16.03
N HIS A 106 -21.13 15.30 -15.91
CA HIS A 106 -19.69 15.02 -15.77
C HIS A 106 -19.36 14.18 -14.53
N ILE A 107 -20.07 14.40 -13.42
CA ILE A 107 -19.89 13.62 -12.20
C ILE A 107 -20.38 12.17 -12.42
N ARG A 108 -21.50 11.96 -13.12
CA ARG A 108 -21.96 10.61 -13.49
C ARG A 108 -20.97 9.87 -14.36
N HIS A 109 -20.32 10.57 -15.30
CA HIS A 109 -19.30 9.99 -16.17
C HIS A 109 -18.02 9.56 -15.42
N CYS A 110 -17.84 9.99 -14.17
CA CYS A 110 -16.75 9.48 -13.33
C CYS A 110 -17.01 8.05 -12.85
N TYR A 111 -18.25 7.58 -12.88
CA TYR A 111 -18.64 6.21 -12.50
C TYR A 111 -18.71 5.34 -13.75
N ALA A 112 -18.12 4.14 -13.68
CA ALA A 112 -18.25 3.15 -14.74
C ALA A 112 -19.67 2.61 -14.86
N ASP A 113 -20.38 2.48 -13.74
CA ASP A 113 -21.78 2.08 -13.68
C ASP A 113 -22.70 3.27 -14.01
N LYS A 114 -23.78 3.00 -14.73
CA LYS A 114 -24.82 3.98 -15.05
C LYS A 114 -25.96 3.89 -14.03
N PHE A 115 -26.58 5.02 -13.73
CA PHE A 115 -27.69 5.10 -12.75
C PHE A 115 -28.93 5.78 -13.36
N PRO A 116 -29.59 5.16 -14.36
CA PRO A 116 -30.75 5.75 -15.03
C PRO A 116 -31.93 5.95 -14.07
N ASP A 117 -32.04 5.12 -13.04
CA ASP A 117 -33.14 5.16 -12.06
C ASP A 117 -33.01 6.27 -11.01
N ILE A 118 -31.87 6.99 -10.96
CA ILE A 118 -31.65 8.07 -9.99
C ILE A 118 -31.93 9.41 -10.68
N PRO A 119 -33.00 10.13 -10.31
CA PRO A 119 -33.27 11.47 -10.84
C PRO A 119 -32.13 12.44 -10.53
N LYS A 120 -31.92 13.43 -11.40
CA LYS A 120 -30.90 14.48 -11.25
C LYS A 120 -30.93 15.14 -9.86
N GLU A 121 -32.12 15.51 -9.39
CA GLU A 121 -32.31 16.15 -8.08
C GLU A 121 -31.84 15.25 -6.93
N LYS A 122 -32.28 13.98 -6.91
CA LYS A 122 -31.86 12.99 -5.90
C LYS A 122 -30.34 12.78 -5.92
N PHE A 123 -29.74 12.74 -7.11
CA PHE A 123 -28.30 12.57 -7.29
C PHE A 123 -27.50 13.77 -6.77
N VAL A 124 -27.92 15.00 -7.08
CA VAL A 124 -27.27 16.23 -6.61
C VAL A 124 -27.39 16.36 -5.09
N ASP A 125 -28.58 16.11 -4.52
CA ASP A 125 -28.80 16.21 -3.08
C ASP A 125 -27.96 15.18 -2.30
N MET A 126 -27.83 13.95 -2.85
CA MET A 126 -26.92 12.93 -2.32
C MET A 126 -25.47 13.41 -2.34
N LEU A 127 -24.98 13.91 -3.48
CA LEU A 127 -23.59 14.38 -3.60
C LEU A 127 -23.30 15.53 -2.64
N LEU A 128 -24.24 16.46 -2.50
CA LEU A 128 -24.12 17.59 -1.60
C LEU A 128 -24.02 17.13 -0.14
N LEU A 129 -24.91 16.23 0.28
CA LEU A 129 -24.91 15.68 1.64
C LEU A 129 -23.61 14.92 1.94
N ASP A 130 -23.17 14.07 1.02
CA ASP A 130 -21.97 13.24 1.18
C ASP A 130 -20.68 14.08 1.16
N ALA A 131 -20.58 15.06 0.26
CA ALA A 131 -19.44 15.96 0.19
C ALA A 131 -19.32 16.82 1.46
N VAL A 132 -20.44 17.35 1.96
CA VAL A 132 -20.46 18.14 3.20
C VAL A 132 -20.11 17.27 4.42
N PHE A 133 -20.65 16.05 4.50
CA PHE A 133 -20.29 15.11 5.56
C PHE A 133 -18.77 14.85 5.59
N ILE A 134 -18.18 14.50 4.44
CA ILE A 134 -16.75 14.25 4.31
C ILE A 134 -15.96 15.49 4.74
N MET A 135 -16.33 16.67 4.26
CA MET A 135 -15.61 17.90 4.56
C MET A 135 -15.63 18.22 6.06
N GLU A 136 -16.80 18.17 6.69
CA GLU A 136 -16.93 18.44 8.12
C GLU A 136 -16.17 17.41 8.96
N LEU A 137 -16.19 16.13 8.57
CA LEU A 137 -15.42 15.09 9.23
C LEU A 137 -13.91 15.36 9.20
N LEU A 138 -13.38 15.75 8.03
CA LEU A 138 -11.96 16.07 7.86
C LEU A 138 -11.57 17.32 8.67
N LEU A 139 -12.39 18.38 8.62
CA LEU A 139 -12.14 19.62 9.37
C LEU A 139 -12.13 19.38 10.88
N ARG A 140 -13.10 18.61 11.41
CA ARG A 140 -13.14 18.29 12.84
C ARG A 140 -11.95 17.44 13.29
N ASN A 141 -11.54 16.45 12.49
CA ASN A 141 -10.37 15.63 12.79
C ASN A 141 -9.08 16.48 12.82
N CYS A 142 -8.97 17.43 11.89
CA CYS A 142 -7.88 18.39 11.81
C CYS A 142 -7.82 19.30 13.06
N GLU A 143 -8.96 19.83 13.51
CA GLU A 143 -9.06 20.64 14.74
C GLU A 143 -8.73 19.84 16.00
N TRP A 144 -9.24 18.61 16.11
CA TRP A 144 -8.99 17.71 17.24
C TRP A 144 -7.50 17.43 17.44
N LYS A 145 -6.77 17.09 16.36
CA LYS A 145 -5.32 16.86 16.41
C LYS A 145 -4.58 18.10 16.89
N SER A 146 -4.95 19.30 16.45
CA SER A 146 -4.31 20.56 16.90
C SER A 146 -4.58 20.90 18.36
N ASN A 147 -5.76 20.61 18.88
CA ASN A 147 -6.13 20.90 20.27
C ASN A 147 -5.55 19.88 21.26
N SER A 148 -5.30 18.63 20.85
CA SER A 148 -4.61 17.64 21.69
C SER A 148 -3.16 18.04 22.06
N PHE A 149 -2.57 19.02 21.38
CA PHE A 149 -1.25 19.58 21.72
C PHE A 149 -1.30 20.84 22.59
N LYS A 150 -2.48 21.42 22.81
CA LYS A 150 -2.66 22.59 23.69
C LYS A 150 -3.20 22.10 25.03
N HIS A 151 -2.36 22.17 26.07
CA HIS A 151 -2.75 21.84 27.43
C HIS A 151 -4.05 22.54 27.85
N GLU A 152 -4.79 21.86 28.71
CA GLU A 152 -6.17 22.10 29.19
C GLU A 152 -6.48 23.46 29.84
N HIS A 153 -5.58 24.44 29.82
CA HIS A 153 -5.67 25.64 30.66
C HIS A 153 -5.94 26.97 29.96
N GLU A 154 -6.21 27.01 28.65
CA GLU A 154 -6.51 28.29 27.98
C GLU A 154 -7.58 28.16 26.88
N TYR A 155 -8.78 27.74 27.26
CA TYR A 155 -9.94 27.75 26.35
C TYR A 155 -10.66 29.10 26.39
N LYS A 156 -10.45 29.93 25.37
CA LYS A 156 -11.32 31.09 25.08
C LYS A 156 -12.69 30.59 24.64
N HIS A 157 -13.73 30.97 25.39
CA HIS A 157 -15.13 30.74 25.07
C HIS A 157 -15.55 31.56 23.83
N THR A 158 -15.63 30.94 22.66
CA THR A 158 -16.42 31.45 21.52
C THR A 158 -17.72 30.64 21.38
N LYS A 159 -18.84 31.35 21.17
CA LYS A 159 -20.22 30.85 21.27
C LYS A 159 -20.68 29.87 20.16
N SER A 160 -19.80 29.44 19.24
CA SER A 160 -20.10 28.45 18.19
C SER A 160 -19.84 26.99 18.61
N PHE A 161 -19.49 26.76 19.88
CA PHE A 161 -19.01 25.47 20.38
C PHE A 161 -20.13 24.72 21.12
N ARG A 162 -21.20 24.32 20.41
CA ARG A 162 -22.30 23.50 20.96
C ARG A 162 -22.41 22.10 20.34
N VAL A 163 -21.30 21.54 19.89
CA VAL A 163 -21.09 20.10 20.01
C VAL A 163 -19.76 19.98 20.73
N ARG A 164 -19.80 19.70 22.04
CA ARG A 164 -18.57 19.35 22.75
C ARG A 164 -17.96 18.20 21.96
N HIS A 165 -16.65 18.19 21.73
CA HIS A 165 -16.02 17.03 21.09
C HIS A 165 -16.32 15.70 21.83
N SER A 166 -16.80 15.75 23.09
CA SER A 166 -17.34 14.60 23.83
C SER A 166 -18.64 13.99 23.28
N ASP A 167 -19.39 14.72 22.45
CA ASP A 167 -20.72 14.32 21.97
C ASP A 167 -20.69 13.83 20.51
N ASP A 168 -19.54 13.95 19.84
CA ASP A 168 -19.33 13.42 18.49
C ASP A 168 -18.91 11.96 18.55
N LEU A 169 -19.88 11.06 18.35
CA LEU A 169 -19.66 9.62 18.43
C LEU A 169 -18.59 9.13 17.45
N ILE A 170 -18.48 9.74 16.26
CA ILE A 170 -17.49 9.31 15.25
C ILE A 170 -16.07 9.61 15.72
N LEU A 171 -15.83 10.78 16.32
CA LEU A 171 -14.49 11.17 16.76
C LEU A 171 -14.12 10.62 18.14
N THR A 172 -15.11 10.34 18.99
CA THR A 172 -14.88 9.80 20.34
C THR A 172 -14.73 8.29 20.36
N GLN A 173 -15.43 7.57 19.48
CA GLN A 173 -15.39 6.11 19.44
C GLN A 173 -14.40 5.62 18.39
N SER A 174 -13.20 5.23 18.84
CA SER A 174 -12.12 4.77 17.96
C SER A 174 -12.53 3.63 17.01
N TRP A 175 -13.40 2.73 17.45
CA TRP A 175 -13.88 1.62 16.63
C TRP A 175 -14.78 2.11 15.47
N LEU A 176 -15.68 3.07 15.74
CA LEU A 176 -16.56 3.66 14.72
C LEU A 176 -15.77 4.51 13.74
N SER A 177 -14.84 5.34 14.25
CA SER A 177 -13.91 6.12 13.45
C SER A 177 -13.16 5.24 12.44
N ARG A 178 -12.54 4.15 12.90
CA ARG A 178 -11.80 3.22 12.03
C ARG A 178 -12.67 2.58 10.96
N ASN A 179 -13.89 2.21 11.32
CA ASN A 179 -14.83 1.61 10.39
C ASN A 179 -15.32 2.60 9.31
N ILE A 180 -15.57 3.86 9.69
CA ILE A 180 -15.91 4.93 8.73
C ILE A 180 -14.72 5.20 7.81
N THR A 181 -13.50 5.33 8.36
CA THR A 181 -12.27 5.49 7.57
C THR A 181 -12.08 4.33 6.58
N ARG A 182 -12.40 3.10 7.00
CA ARG A 182 -12.34 1.90 6.15
C ARG A 182 -13.38 1.96 5.03
N ASP A 183 -14.60 2.38 5.30
CA ASP A 183 -15.63 2.54 4.28
C ASP A 183 -15.31 3.67 3.29
N MET A 184 -14.64 4.73 3.74
CA MET A 184 -14.24 5.87 2.91
C MET A 184 -13.16 5.53 1.86
N ILE A 185 -12.45 4.41 1.97
CA ILE A 185 -11.40 4.02 1.00
C ILE A 185 -11.88 2.96 0.00
N LEU A 186 -13.11 2.46 0.15
CA LEU A 186 -13.66 1.43 -0.73
C LEU A 186 -13.90 2.01 -2.12
N ILE A 187 -13.44 1.31 -3.16
CA ILE A 187 -13.56 1.78 -4.55
C ILE A 187 -15.02 1.99 -4.99
N GLU A 188 -15.95 1.22 -4.41
CA GLU A 188 -17.40 1.32 -4.68
C GLU A 188 -18.10 2.42 -3.85
N ASN A 189 -17.37 3.15 -3.01
CA ASN A 189 -17.91 4.07 -2.01
C ASN A 189 -17.24 5.45 -2.08
N GLN A 190 -17.17 6.02 -3.29
CA GLN A 190 -16.40 7.22 -3.59
C GLN A 190 -17.26 8.33 -4.22
N ILE A 191 -16.79 9.57 -4.05
CA ILE A 191 -17.16 10.73 -4.88
C ILE A 191 -15.88 11.34 -5.48
N PRO A 192 -15.95 11.98 -6.67
CA PRO A 192 -14.77 12.56 -7.29
C PRO A 192 -14.16 13.70 -6.46
N PHE A 193 -12.83 13.72 -6.33
CA PHE A 193 -12.12 14.72 -5.55
C PHE A 193 -12.34 16.15 -6.02
N PHE A 194 -12.59 16.39 -7.31
CA PHE A 194 -12.87 17.76 -7.78
C PHE A 194 -14.13 18.35 -7.14
N VAL A 195 -15.10 17.51 -6.74
CA VAL A 195 -16.30 17.95 -6.00
C VAL A 195 -15.91 18.43 -4.61
N LEU A 196 -15.10 17.65 -3.89
CA LEU A 196 -14.61 17.97 -2.55
C LEU A 196 -13.67 19.18 -2.54
N GLN A 197 -12.80 19.27 -3.56
CA GLN A 197 -11.91 20.42 -3.74
C GLN A 197 -12.70 21.69 -3.99
N LYS A 198 -13.72 21.64 -4.86
CA LYS A 198 -14.59 22.80 -5.12
C LYS A 198 -15.32 23.26 -3.86
N LEU A 199 -15.84 22.31 -3.06
CA LEU A 199 -16.45 22.62 -1.77
C LEU A 199 -15.46 23.31 -0.81
N TYR A 200 -14.24 22.79 -0.71
CA TYR A 200 -13.21 23.39 0.14
C TYR A 200 -12.81 24.79 -0.33
N ASP A 201 -12.60 24.97 -1.63
CA ASP A 201 -12.11 26.22 -2.19
C ASP A 201 -13.16 27.34 -2.09
N ASP A 202 -14.42 27.05 -2.43
CA ASP A 202 -15.48 28.05 -2.53
C ASP A 202 -16.24 28.29 -1.22
N VAL A 203 -16.39 27.26 -0.37
CA VAL A 203 -17.34 27.29 0.76
C VAL A 203 -16.64 27.35 2.11
N VAL A 204 -15.49 26.69 2.28
CA VAL A 204 -14.78 26.69 3.57
C VAL A 204 -14.10 28.06 3.80
N PRO A 205 -14.39 28.76 4.92
CA PRO A 205 -13.78 30.05 5.24
C PRO A 205 -12.26 29.97 5.34
N GLY A 206 -11.56 31.04 4.94
CA GLY A 206 -10.10 31.13 5.00
C GLY A 206 -9.54 30.87 6.41
N ASP A 207 -10.21 31.35 7.45
CA ASP A 207 -9.77 31.17 8.85
C ASP A 207 -9.77 29.70 9.32
N ASN A 208 -10.56 28.84 8.66
CA ASN A 208 -10.60 27.41 8.93
C ASN A 208 -9.54 26.62 8.15
N LYS A 209 -8.89 27.27 7.16
CA LYS A 209 -7.80 26.67 6.39
C LYS A 209 -6.50 26.92 7.14
N LYS A 210 -5.93 25.90 7.79
CA LYS A 210 -4.62 26.06 8.48
C LYS A 210 -3.55 26.47 7.49
N GLU A 211 -2.55 27.23 7.95
CA GLU A 211 -1.36 27.59 7.16
C GLU A 211 -0.65 26.35 6.57
N GLU A 212 -0.68 25.23 7.28
CA GLU A 212 -0.11 23.95 6.83
C GLU A 212 -0.93 23.24 5.73
N HIS A 213 -2.22 23.56 5.58
CA HIS A 213 -3.13 23.06 4.53
C HIS A 213 -3.41 24.12 3.45
N THR A 214 -2.52 25.09 3.30
CA THR A 214 -2.61 26.15 2.27
C THR A 214 -2.56 25.60 0.85
N ALA A 215 -2.21 24.32 0.65
CA ALA A 215 -2.15 23.68 -0.66
C ALA A 215 -3.47 23.00 -1.09
N GLY A 216 -4.50 22.91 -0.23
CA GLY A 216 -5.88 22.55 -0.59
C GLY A 216 -6.51 21.40 0.20
N PHE A 217 -7.71 20.97 -0.21
CA PHE A 217 -8.46 19.83 0.36
C PHE A 217 -7.62 18.54 0.49
N VAL A 218 -6.75 18.28 -0.48
CA VAL A 218 -5.93 17.05 -0.52
C VAL A 218 -5.02 16.95 0.72
N ASP A 219 -4.55 18.07 1.27
CA ASP A 219 -3.72 18.04 2.48
C ASP A 219 -4.52 17.59 3.71
N LEU A 220 -5.81 17.97 3.81
CA LEU A 220 -6.72 17.48 4.85
C LEU A 220 -6.94 15.98 4.72
N ALA A 221 -7.12 15.50 3.48
CA ALA A 221 -7.27 14.07 3.22
C ALA A 221 -6.00 13.29 3.61
N ILE A 222 -4.81 13.78 3.25
CA ILE A 222 -3.54 13.16 3.67
C ILE A 222 -3.43 13.09 5.18
N GLU A 223 -3.74 14.18 5.91
CA GLU A 223 -3.67 14.19 7.37
C GLU A 223 -4.65 13.19 8.01
N TYR A 224 -5.85 13.04 7.44
CA TYR A 224 -6.85 12.09 7.93
C TYR A 224 -6.40 10.64 7.71
N PHE A 225 -5.86 10.33 6.52
CA PHE A 225 -5.44 8.99 6.14
C PHE A 225 -3.98 8.66 6.47
N ALA A 226 -3.27 9.52 7.21
CA ALA A 226 -1.86 9.34 7.56
C ALA A 226 -1.54 7.98 8.24
N PHE A 227 -2.53 7.36 8.90
CA PHE A 227 -2.39 6.01 9.47
C PHE A 227 -2.09 4.93 8.41
N TYR A 228 -2.55 5.10 7.16
CA TYR A 228 -2.23 4.18 6.07
C TYR A 228 -0.89 4.48 5.38
N ASP A 229 -0.23 5.60 5.72
CA ASP A 229 1.08 5.92 5.18
C ASP A 229 2.16 5.09 5.89
N THR A 230 2.65 4.07 5.17
CA THR A 230 3.73 3.19 5.61
C THR A 230 5.02 3.94 5.98
N GLN A 231 5.23 5.16 5.47
CA GLN A 231 6.40 5.99 5.79
C GLN A 231 6.22 6.94 6.96
N MET A 232 5.01 7.46 7.22
CA MET A 232 4.77 8.24 8.46
C MET A 232 4.78 7.33 9.68
N SER A 233 4.28 6.09 9.55
CA SER A 233 4.35 5.09 10.62
C SER A 233 5.80 4.79 11.04
N SER A 234 6.78 4.81 10.13
CA SER A 234 8.19 4.53 10.48
C SER A 234 8.93 5.69 11.17
N SER A 235 8.36 6.91 11.17
CA SER A 235 8.89 8.07 11.89
C SER A 235 8.22 8.24 13.26
N ASP A 236 8.98 8.11 14.36
CA ASP A 236 8.69 8.38 15.79
C ASP A 236 7.35 7.92 16.44
N GLU A 237 6.24 7.80 15.72
CA GLU A 237 4.93 7.36 16.23
C GLU A 237 4.90 5.87 16.55
N THR A 238 5.56 5.00 15.78
CA THR A 238 5.67 3.57 16.11
C THR A 238 6.47 3.34 17.42
N LYS A 239 7.47 4.19 17.71
CA LYS A 239 8.18 4.17 19.00
C LYS A 239 7.26 4.59 20.14
N ARG A 240 6.43 5.63 19.94
CA ARG A 240 5.49 6.13 20.97
C ARG A 240 4.35 5.16 21.27
N VAL A 241 3.86 4.40 20.30
CA VAL A 241 2.78 3.42 20.50
C VAL A 241 3.29 2.15 21.18
N LEU A 242 4.52 1.72 20.88
CA LEU A 242 5.16 0.61 21.60
C LEU A 242 5.57 0.99 23.03
N ASP A 243 6.06 2.22 23.27
CA ASP A 243 6.38 2.70 24.63
C ASP A 243 5.14 2.87 25.52
N LYS A 244 4.00 3.28 24.96
CA LYS A 244 2.74 3.42 25.72
C LYS A 244 2.20 2.10 26.26
N ASN A 245 2.53 0.97 25.63
CA ASN A 245 2.06 -0.35 26.07
C ASN A 245 3.00 -1.03 27.08
N GLN A 246 4.20 -0.48 27.34
CA GLN A 246 5.17 -1.07 28.27
C GLN A 246 5.48 -0.27 29.54
N SER A 247 5.05 1.00 29.67
CA SER A 247 5.39 1.80 30.86
C SER A 247 4.19 2.42 31.57
N ARG A 248 3.48 1.59 32.34
CA ARG A 248 2.96 2.01 33.66
C ARG A 248 4.10 1.89 34.67
N LYS A 249 5.03 2.85 34.69
CA LYS A 249 5.86 3.16 35.88
C LYS A 249 6.63 4.46 35.68
N ASN A 250 6.28 5.42 36.54
CA ASN A 250 7.09 6.50 37.09
C ASN A 250 7.57 7.62 36.15
N TYR A 251 7.03 8.80 36.44
CA TYR A 251 7.66 10.11 36.33
C TYR A 251 9.19 10.03 36.44
N PHE A 252 9.91 10.49 35.42
CA PHE A 252 11.11 11.29 35.63
C PHE A 252 11.32 12.26 34.47
N SER A 253 11.51 13.52 34.85
CA SER A 253 11.92 14.67 34.06
C SER A 253 13.19 14.41 33.26
N GLY A 254 13.20 14.82 31.99
CA GLY A 254 14.41 14.92 31.18
C GLY A 254 14.12 15.68 29.90
N ALA A 255 14.49 16.96 29.86
CA ALA A 255 14.42 17.79 28.68
C ALA A 255 15.24 17.19 27.53
N ILE A 256 14.59 16.90 26.40
CA ILE A 256 15.29 16.58 25.15
C ILE A 256 14.70 17.46 24.04
N ARG A 257 15.54 18.38 23.57
CA ARG A 257 15.30 19.32 22.46
C ARG A 257 14.79 18.56 21.22
N SER A 258 13.61 18.94 20.74
CA SER A 258 13.10 18.52 19.43
C SER A 258 14.00 19.07 18.32
N SER A 259 14.86 18.22 17.76
CA SER A 259 15.51 18.50 16.48
C SER A 259 14.47 18.30 15.38
N LYS A 260 13.74 19.37 15.02
CA LYS A 260 13.02 19.44 13.75
C LYS A 260 14.07 19.45 12.63
N ARG A 261 14.25 18.35 11.91
CA ARG A 261 14.93 18.37 10.62
C ARG A 261 13.91 18.65 9.51
N PRO A 262 14.15 19.60 8.60
CA PRO A 262 13.26 19.87 7.48
C PRO A 262 13.43 18.75 6.45
N TYR A 263 12.35 18.01 6.18
CA TYR A 263 12.32 16.99 5.13
C TYR A 263 12.30 17.70 3.76
N SER A 264 13.22 17.35 2.86
CA SER A 264 13.24 17.92 1.51
C SER A 264 12.05 17.38 0.70
N LYS A 265 10.99 18.19 0.60
CA LYS A 265 9.84 17.92 -0.27
C LYS A 265 10.31 18.00 -1.74
N SER A 266 10.25 16.88 -2.47
CA SER A 266 10.42 16.89 -3.92
C SER A 266 9.19 17.51 -4.58
N LYS A 267 9.38 18.55 -5.41
CA LYS A 267 8.32 19.22 -6.20
C LYS A 267 7.51 18.30 -7.13
N SER A 268 7.97 17.07 -7.41
CA SER A 268 7.19 16.07 -8.17
C SER A 268 6.13 15.36 -7.32
N LYS A 269 6.37 15.22 -6.01
CA LYS A 269 5.51 14.49 -5.07
C LYS A 269 4.23 15.27 -4.75
N ASP A 270 4.35 16.58 -4.55
CA ASP A 270 3.18 17.47 -4.33
C ASP A 270 2.24 17.51 -5.54
N ARG A 271 2.74 17.25 -6.76
CA ARG A 271 1.92 17.27 -7.98
C ARG A 271 1.02 16.05 -8.15
N TYR A 272 1.46 14.86 -7.71
CA TYR A 272 0.67 13.63 -7.90
C TYR A 272 -0.40 13.45 -6.84
N SER A 273 -0.11 13.78 -5.58
CA SER A 273 -1.15 13.83 -4.54
C SER A 273 -2.31 14.74 -4.96
N LYS A 274 -1.97 15.89 -5.59
CA LYS A 274 -2.94 16.83 -6.16
C LYS A 274 -3.68 16.32 -7.42
N SER A 275 -3.27 15.20 -8.01
CA SER A 275 -3.94 14.59 -9.16
C SER A 275 -4.84 13.40 -8.80
N ALA A 276 -4.87 13.00 -7.52
CA ALA A 276 -5.69 11.88 -7.07
C ALA A 276 -7.16 12.09 -7.41
N LYS A 277 -7.83 11.03 -7.90
CA LYS A 277 -9.23 11.11 -8.36
C LYS A 277 -10.25 10.92 -7.22
N HIS A 278 -9.92 10.10 -6.24
CA HIS A 278 -10.74 9.77 -5.07
C HIS A 278 -9.86 9.15 -3.95
N PHE A 279 -10.43 8.74 -2.82
CA PHE A 279 -9.65 8.28 -1.67
C PHE A 279 -8.87 7.00 -1.94
N THR A 280 -9.43 6.00 -2.63
CA THR A 280 -8.68 4.78 -3.00
C THR A 280 -7.41 5.10 -3.81
N ASP A 281 -7.46 6.08 -4.71
CA ASP A 281 -6.30 6.52 -5.50
C ASP A 281 -5.28 7.29 -4.64
N LEU A 282 -5.74 8.11 -3.69
CA LEU A 282 -4.88 8.73 -2.69
C LEU A 282 -4.16 7.69 -1.84
N ILE A 283 -4.85 6.64 -1.38
CA ILE A 283 -4.22 5.55 -0.63
C ILE A 283 -3.19 4.85 -1.50
N ARG A 284 -3.50 4.58 -2.77
CA ARG A 284 -2.54 3.97 -3.71
C ARG A 284 -1.22 4.74 -3.75
N TYR A 285 -1.27 6.07 -3.75
CA TYR A 285 -0.09 6.94 -3.76
C TYR A 285 0.86 6.70 -2.57
N PHE A 286 0.34 6.35 -1.38
CA PHE A 286 1.17 6.05 -0.21
C PHE A 286 2.05 4.82 -0.39
N TYR A 287 1.62 3.87 -1.22
CA TYR A 287 2.35 2.64 -1.48
C TYR A 287 3.33 2.76 -2.64
N LEU A 288 3.07 3.63 -3.62
CA LEU A 288 3.89 3.72 -4.84
C LEU A 288 5.40 3.81 -4.55
N PRO A 289 6.25 3.13 -5.33
CA PRO A 289 7.70 3.16 -5.12
C PRO A 289 8.27 4.58 -5.23
N SER A 290 9.49 4.80 -4.75
CA SER A 290 10.12 6.14 -4.87
C SER A 290 10.47 6.50 -6.32
N ASP A 291 10.77 5.48 -7.13
CA ASP A 291 11.10 5.60 -8.56
C ASP A 291 9.96 5.00 -9.41
N TRP A 292 9.11 5.85 -9.99
CA TRP A 292 7.91 5.44 -10.75
C TRP A 292 8.20 4.97 -12.17
N VAL A 293 9.48 4.80 -12.51
CA VAL A 293 9.96 4.40 -13.84
C VAL A 293 10.63 3.03 -13.70
N ARG A 294 9.91 2.04 -13.17
CA ARG A 294 10.34 0.64 -13.29
C ARG A 294 9.78 0.11 -14.60
N ASN A 295 10.66 -0.32 -15.51
CA ASN A 295 10.23 -1.04 -16.70
C ASN A 295 9.51 -2.32 -16.27
N SER A 296 8.37 -2.61 -16.88
CA SER A 296 7.66 -3.87 -16.68
C SER A 296 8.22 -4.91 -17.66
N GLY A 297 8.40 -6.14 -17.19
CA GLY A 297 8.93 -7.23 -17.99
C GLY A 297 8.29 -8.56 -17.65
N CYS A 298 8.57 -9.58 -18.46
CA CYS A 298 8.16 -10.95 -18.17
C CYS A 298 9.26 -11.63 -17.34
N ALA A 299 8.90 -12.16 -16.17
CA ALA A 299 9.80 -13.03 -15.42
C ALA A 299 9.87 -14.40 -16.11
N LEU A 300 11.08 -14.92 -16.37
CA LEU A 300 11.27 -16.15 -17.15
C LEU A 300 10.72 -17.39 -16.41
N HIS A 301 10.67 -17.33 -15.08
CA HIS A 301 10.24 -18.41 -14.20
C HIS A 301 9.52 -17.86 -12.95
N VAL A 302 8.59 -18.65 -12.42
CA VAL A 302 7.93 -18.40 -11.13
C VAL A 302 8.98 -18.33 -10.02
N LEU A 303 8.86 -17.32 -9.15
CA LEU A 303 9.76 -17.15 -7.99
C LEU A 303 9.62 -18.34 -7.03
N ARG A 304 10.72 -18.68 -6.33
CA ARG A 304 10.71 -19.74 -5.31
C ARG A 304 10.24 -19.20 -3.96
N THR A 305 9.63 -20.07 -3.15
CA THR A 305 9.15 -19.74 -1.81
C THR A 305 10.26 -19.26 -0.89
N ALA A 306 9.90 -18.52 0.16
CA ALA A 306 10.85 -17.90 1.08
C ALA A 306 11.79 -18.94 1.71
N THR A 307 11.25 -20.07 2.16
CA THR A 307 12.01 -21.21 2.70
C THR A 307 13.04 -21.75 1.71
N LYS A 308 12.63 -22.01 0.45
CA LYS A 308 13.53 -22.52 -0.60
C LYS A 308 14.63 -21.53 -0.96
N LEU A 309 14.33 -20.23 -0.95
CA LEU A 309 15.34 -19.20 -1.17
C LEU A 309 16.34 -19.15 -0.01
N GLN A 310 15.86 -19.26 1.23
CA GLN A 310 16.73 -19.34 2.40
C GLN A 310 17.65 -20.57 2.36
N ASP A 311 17.13 -21.73 1.96
CA ASP A 311 17.91 -22.96 1.77
C ASP A 311 19.00 -22.82 0.69
N SER A 312 18.84 -21.86 -0.24
CA SER A 312 19.85 -21.52 -1.25
C SER A 312 20.84 -20.43 -0.81
N GLY A 313 20.78 -20.01 0.46
CA GLY A 313 21.67 -19.01 1.05
C GLY A 313 21.23 -17.56 0.83
N VAL A 314 19.95 -17.33 0.51
CA VAL A 314 19.37 -15.97 0.48
C VAL A 314 18.98 -15.55 1.90
N SER A 315 19.53 -14.44 2.36
CA SER A 315 19.16 -13.84 3.65
C SER A 315 18.08 -12.80 3.44
N PHE A 316 16.94 -12.96 4.11
CA PHE A 316 15.91 -11.92 4.19
C PHE A 316 16.34 -10.88 5.22
N GLU A 317 16.29 -9.60 4.85
CA GLU A 317 16.62 -8.46 5.72
C GLU A 317 15.48 -7.43 5.64
N LYS A 318 15.02 -6.93 6.79
CA LYS A 318 14.04 -5.84 6.81
C LYS A 318 14.66 -4.52 6.37
N ASP A 319 13.90 -3.71 5.65
CA ASP A 319 14.25 -2.32 5.35
C ASP A 319 13.18 -1.39 5.96
N VAL A 320 13.59 -0.46 6.83
CA VAL A 320 12.66 0.43 7.55
C VAL A 320 12.60 1.82 6.90
N GLU A 321 13.58 2.15 6.07
CA GLU A 321 13.73 3.49 5.47
C GLU A 321 13.03 3.61 4.12
N ARG A 322 12.61 2.48 3.54
CA ARG A 322 12.01 2.40 2.19
C ARG A 322 10.50 2.21 2.23
N ARG A 323 9.83 2.66 1.17
CA ARG A 323 8.41 2.40 0.91
C ARG A 323 8.17 0.91 0.70
N LEU A 324 6.96 0.44 1.03
CA LEU A 324 6.61 -0.98 1.00
C LEU A 324 6.99 -1.70 -0.30
N LEU A 325 6.84 -1.03 -1.44
CA LEU A 325 7.06 -1.58 -2.77
C LEU A 325 8.54 -1.53 -3.22
N ASP A 326 9.44 -0.91 -2.45
CA ASP A 326 10.85 -0.72 -2.81
C ASP A 326 11.74 -1.90 -2.40
N LEU A 327 11.51 -3.04 -3.05
CA LEU A 327 12.29 -4.29 -2.89
C LEU A 327 13.66 -4.20 -3.56
N THR A 328 14.71 -4.74 -2.91
CA THR A 328 16.04 -4.88 -3.53
C THR A 328 16.72 -6.20 -3.21
N PHE A 329 17.38 -6.76 -4.22
CA PHE A 329 18.25 -7.92 -4.07
C PHE A 329 19.70 -7.50 -4.32
N GLU A 330 20.60 -7.83 -3.39
CA GLU A 330 22.01 -7.47 -3.47
C GLU A 330 22.88 -8.69 -3.20
N LYS A 331 23.95 -8.87 -3.99
CA LYS A 331 25.02 -9.82 -3.72
C LYS A 331 26.27 -9.07 -3.27
N LYS A 332 26.59 -9.11 -1.98
CA LYS A 332 27.82 -8.48 -1.46
C LYS A 332 28.93 -9.50 -1.29
N PRO A 333 30.16 -9.24 -1.77
CA PRO A 333 31.29 -10.12 -1.51
C PRO A 333 31.62 -10.09 -0.02
N ILE A 334 31.86 -11.25 0.56
CA ILE A 334 32.39 -11.36 1.93
C ILE A 334 33.91 -11.16 1.82
N LEU A 335 34.43 -10.16 2.53
CA LEU A 335 35.84 -9.75 2.50
C LEU A 335 36.77 -10.96 2.65
N SER A 336 37.50 -11.29 1.58
CA SER A 336 38.50 -12.37 1.54
C SER A 336 39.84 -12.01 2.21
N SER A 337 39.85 -11.06 3.15
CA SER A 337 41.10 -10.40 3.56
C SER A 337 41.93 -11.17 4.58
N PHE A 338 41.41 -12.23 5.22
CA PHE A 338 42.15 -12.90 6.31
C PHE A 338 42.92 -14.17 5.90
N LEU A 339 42.65 -14.77 4.72
CA LEU A 339 43.26 -16.06 4.36
C LEU A 339 43.66 -16.22 2.87
N CYS A 340 43.75 -15.13 2.09
CA CYS A 340 44.17 -15.21 0.67
C CYS A 340 43.33 -16.20 -0.18
N PHE A 341 42.09 -16.50 0.21
CA PHE A 341 41.16 -17.32 -0.60
C PHE A 341 40.66 -16.60 -1.85
N GLY A 342 40.96 -15.31 -2.02
CA GLY A 342 40.60 -14.52 -3.20
C GLY A 342 41.32 -14.91 -4.50
N CYS A 343 42.34 -15.78 -4.42
CA CYS A 343 43.12 -16.25 -5.57
C CYS A 343 42.43 -17.36 -6.38
N LEU A 344 41.41 -18.01 -5.79
CA LEU A 344 40.61 -19.04 -6.44
C LEU A 344 39.31 -18.42 -6.98
N PRO A 345 39.11 -18.33 -8.30
CA PRO A 345 37.93 -17.70 -8.89
C PRO A 345 36.59 -18.32 -8.45
N TYR A 346 36.64 -19.56 -7.93
CA TYR A 346 35.50 -20.34 -7.43
C TYR A 346 35.13 -20.09 -5.95
N LEU A 347 35.88 -19.27 -5.20
CA LEU A 347 35.64 -19.02 -3.77
C LEU A 347 35.08 -17.63 -3.46
N LYS A 348 34.50 -16.93 -4.44
CA LYS A 348 33.79 -15.67 -4.19
C LYS A 348 32.50 -15.96 -3.41
N HIS A 349 32.59 -16.00 -2.10
CA HIS A 349 31.44 -16.13 -1.23
C HIS A 349 30.69 -14.80 -1.22
N PHE A 350 29.48 -14.78 -1.78
CA PHE A 350 28.61 -13.62 -1.75
C PHE A 350 27.52 -13.82 -0.72
N LYS A 351 27.33 -12.86 0.19
CA LYS A 351 26.11 -12.79 0.99
C LYS A 351 25.00 -12.26 0.07
N ALA A 352 24.10 -13.16 -0.34
CA ALA A 352 22.90 -12.81 -1.09
C ALA A 352 21.84 -12.30 -0.11
N ARG A 353 21.45 -11.04 -0.25
CA ARG A 353 20.56 -10.35 0.68
C ARG A 353 19.34 -9.85 -0.08
N PHE A 354 18.17 -10.31 0.35
CA PHE A 354 16.91 -9.82 -0.18
C PHE A 354 16.29 -8.89 0.85
N ARG A 355 16.30 -7.60 0.53
CA ARG A 355 15.79 -6.53 1.38
C ARG A 355 14.34 -6.26 1.04
N ILE A 356 13.48 -6.50 2.02
CA ILE A 356 12.04 -6.33 1.91
C ILE A 356 11.62 -5.33 2.98
N PRO A 357 10.94 -4.24 2.59
CA PRO A 357 10.35 -3.33 3.56
C PRO A 357 9.35 -4.05 4.48
N GLN A 358 9.30 -3.65 5.74
CA GLN A 358 8.45 -4.33 6.72
C GLN A 358 6.96 -4.20 6.34
N LEU A 359 6.29 -5.35 6.19
CA LEU A 359 4.85 -5.43 5.98
C LEU A 359 4.15 -5.69 7.32
N LYS A 360 3.36 -4.71 7.78
CA LYS A 360 2.45 -4.90 8.91
C LYS A 360 1.11 -5.42 8.40
N VAL A 361 0.67 -6.58 8.91
CA VAL A 361 -0.59 -7.23 8.54
C VAL A 361 -1.56 -7.19 9.72
N ASP A 362 -2.67 -6.51 9.52
CA ASP A 362 -3.79 -6.41 10.47
C ASP A 362 -5.13 -6.74 9.78
N HIS A 363 -6.21 -6.61 10.53
CA HIS A 363 -7.58 -6.86 10.05
C HIS A 363 -8.03 -5.91 8.92
N THR A 364 -7.38 -4.76 8.74
CA THR A 364 -7.70 -3.79 7.68
C THR A 364 -6.92 -4.06 6.38
N THR A 365 -5.80 -4.77 6.50
CA THR A 365 -4.83 -5.00 5.42
C THR A 365 -5.48 -5.65 4.21
N GLU A 366 -6.29 -6.69 4.40
CA GLU A 366 -6.99 -7.35 3.30
C GLU A 366 -7.91 -6.39 2.54
N CYS A 367 -8.69 -5.58 3.27
CA CYS A 367 -9.60 -4.60 2.70
C CYS A 367 -8.85 -3.57 1.85
N VAL A 368 -7.75 -3.02 2.38
CA VAL A 368 -6.92 -2.03 1.65
C VAL A 368 -6.38 -2.65 0.36
N PHE A 369 -5.67 -3.78 0.46
CA PHE A 369 -5.06 -4.41 -0.72
C PHE A 369 -6.09 -4.80 -1.77
N ARG A 370 -7.25 -5.36 -1.37
CA ARG A 370 -8.31 -5.75 -2.30
C ARG A 370 -8.85 -4.56 -3.11
N ASN A 371 -9.08 -3.42 -2.46
CA ASN A 371 -9.56 -2.21 -3.13
C ASN A 371 -8.49 -1.60 -4.04
N LEU A 372 -7.23 -1.59 -3.61
CA LEU A 372 -6.11 -1.13 -4.44
C LEU A 372 -5.88 -2.02 -5.67
N ILE A 373 -5.96 -3.35 -5.51
CA ILE A 373 -5.85 -4.32 -6.60
C ILE A 373 -6.98 -4.12 -7.61
N ALA A 374 -8.23 -4.00 -7.14
CA ALA A 374 -9.37 -3.75 -8.02
C ALA A 374 -9.18 -2.44 -8.79
N PHE A 375 -8.74 -1.38 -8.11
CA PHE A 375 -8.52 -0.09 -8.73
C PHE A 375 -7.40 -0.12 -9.78
N GLU A 376 -6.27 -0.80 -9.51
CA GLU A 376 -5.19 -0.92 -10.49
C GLU A 376 -5.60 -1.71 -11.73
N GLN A 377 -6.35 -2.81 -11.57
CA GLN A 377 -6.82 -3.60 -12.70
C GLN A 377 -7.80 -2.83 -13.59
N CYS A 378 -8.60 -1.93 -13.02
CA CYS A 378 -9.55 -1.10 -13.77
C CYS A 378 -8.93 0.16 -14.37
N HIS A 379 -8.13 0.90 -13.60
CA HIS A 379 -7.71 2.27 -13.95
C HIS A 379 -6.24 2.37 -14.39
N TYR A 380 -5.37 1.48 -13.90
CA TYR A 380 -3.92 1.53 -14.16
C TYR A 380 -3.34 0.19 -14.67
N PRO A 381 -3.88 -0.39 -15.76
CA PRO A 381 -3.43 -1.69 -16.26
C PRO A 381 -1.95 -1.71 -16.69
N GLU A 382 -1.40 -0.57 -17.10
CA GLU A 382 0.02 -0.43 -17.47
C GLU A 382 0.95 -0.21 -16.27
N LYS A 383 0.39 0.16 -15.10
CA LYS A 383 1.14 0.47 -13.88
C LYS A 383 0.59 -0.29 -12.64
N PRO A 384 0.50 -1.63 -12.69
CA PRO A 384 -0.13 -2.43 -11.63
C PRO A 384 0.87 -2.74 -10.50
N TYR A 385 1.36 -1.71 -9.80
CA TYR A 385 2.42 -1.84 -8.79
C TYR A 385 2.00 -2.68 -7.58
N ILE A 386 0.78 -2.49 -7.09
CA ILE A 386 0.23 -3.25 -5.96
C ILE A 386 -0.02 -4.69 -6.38
N CYS A 387 -0.59 -4.92 -7.56
CA CYS A 387 -0.82 -6.27 -8.08
C CYS A 387 0.51 -7.04 -8.26
N ASN A 388 1.55 -6.37 -8.76
CA ASN A 388 2.89 -6.95 -8.90
C ASN A 388 3.53 -7.31 -7.56
N TYR A 389 3.32 -6.48 -6.54
CA TYR A 389 3.81 -6.74 -5.19
C TYR A 389 3.08 -7.91 -4.54
N VAL A 390 1.74 -7.93 -4.59
CA VAL A 390 0.94 -9.04 -4.07
C VAL A 390 1.34 -10.34 -4.75
N SER A 391 1.50 -10.35 -6.08
CA SER A 391 1.95 -11.54 -6.83
C SER A 391 3.34 -12.02 -6.42
N LEU A 392 4.25 -11.09 -6.08
CA LEU A 392 5.58 -11.43 -5.59
C LEU A 392 5.53 -12.02 -4.18
N ILE A 393 4.76 -11.41 -3.27
CA ILE A 393 4.61 -11.89 -1.89
C ILE A 393 3.89 -13.25 -1.86
N ASP A 394 2.90 -13.45 -2.72
CA ASP A 394 2.24 -14.74 -2.96
C ASP A 394 3.24 -15.81 -3.37
N SER A 395 4.11 -15.51 -4.33
CA SER A 395 5.15 -16.46 -4.77
C SER A 395 6.18 -16.78 -3.67
N LEU A 396 6.35 -15.90 -2.67
CA LEU A 396 7.21 -16.13 -1.52
C LEU A 396 6.50 -16.96 -0.44
N ILE A 397 5.18 -16.82 -0.27
CA ILE A 397 4.42 -17.35 0.86
C ILE A 397 3.38 -18.36 0.40
N HIS A 398 3.76 -19.63 0.37
CA HIS A 398 2.81 -20.71 0.07
C HIS A 398 2.30 -21.41 1.34
N THR A 399 3.09 -21.40 2.41
CA THR A 399 2.83 -22.17 3.63
C THR A 399 3.06 -21.34 4.88
N GLN A 400 2.57 -21.85 6.02
CA GLN A 400 2.82 -21.25 7.33
C GLN A 400 4.33 -21.13 7.64
N LEU A 401 5.15 -22.08 7.19
CA LEU A 401 6.60 -22.05 7.41
C LEU A 401 7.29 -20.88 6.68
N ASP A 402 6.75 -20.50 5.52
CA ASP A 402 7.25 -19.32 4.80
C ASP A 402 6.93 -18.03 5.56
N VAL A 403 5.75 -17.96 6.20
CA VAL A 403 5.38 -16.84 7.07
C VAL A 403 6.24 -16.82 8.32
N GLU A 404 6.38 -17.95 9.01
CA GLU A 404 7.17 -18.08 10.25
C GLU A 404 8.61 -17.58 10.02
N LEU A 405 9.22 -17.96 8.89
CA LEU A 405 10.51 -17.45 8.48
C LEU A 405 10.53 -15.92 8.30
N LEU A 406 9.56 -15.36 7.58
CA LEU A 406 9.51 -13.92 7.32
C LEU A 406 9.18 -13.11 8.59
N VAL A 407 8.44 -13.70 9.53
CA VAL A 407 8.17 -13.15 10.85
C VAL A 407 9.44 -13.19 11.72
N GLU A 408 10.19 -14.29 11.71
CA GLU A 408 11.48 -14.41 12.40
C GLU A 408 12.50 -13.36 11.91
N LYS A 409 12.45 -13.00 10.62
CA LYS A 409 13.29 -11.95 10.02
C LYS A 409 12.69 -10.55 10.13
N GLU A 410 11.56 -10.40 10.84
CA GLU A 410 10.82 -9.15 11.05
C GLU A 410 10.45 -8.42 9.76
N VAL A 411 10.43 -9.15 8.64
CA VAL A 411 9.94 -8.66 7.34
C VAL A 411 8.43 -8.56 7.37
N ILE A 412 7.76 -9.49 8.06
CA ILE A 412 6.32 -9.47 8.30
C ILE A 412 6.07 -9.35 9.79
N VAL A 413 5.15 -8.47 10.18
CA VAL A 413 4.61 -8.36 11.54
C VAL A 413 3.10 -8.43 11.44
N HIS A 414 2.44 -9.31 12.20
CA HIS A 414 0.98 -9.46 12.06
C HIS A 414 0.22 -9.53 13.38
N GLU A 415 -1.06 -9.15 13.31
CA GLU A 415 -2.02 -9.16 14.43
C GLU A 415 -3.18 -10.16 14.18
N LEU A 416 -3.02 -11.11 13.23
CA LEU A 416 -4.06 -12.07 12.81
C LEU A 416 -4.20 -13.35 13.66
N GLY A 417 -3.48 -13.45 14.77
CA GLY A 417 -3.56 -14.59 15.69
C GLY A 417 -2.77 -15.84 15.29
N SER A 418 -2.52 -16.10 14.01
CA SER A 418 -1.57 -17.14 13.58
C SER A 418 -0.92 -16.86 12.23
N ASP A 419 0.30 -17.38 12.05
CA ASP A 419 1.07 -17.33 10.80
C ASP A 419 0.32 -18.00 9.64
N LYS A 420 -0.52 -19.00 9.94
CA LYS A 420 -1.37 -19.67 8.95
C LYS A 420 -2.37 -18.71 8.34
N GLU A 421 -2.97 -17.81 9.12
CA GLU A 421 -3.95 -16.86 8.58
C GLU A 421 -3.32 -15.79 7.70
N VAL A 422 -2.06 -15.42 7.96
CA VAL A 422 -1.29 -14.57 7.04
C VAL A 422 -1.10 -15.29 5.70
N ALA A 423 -0.71 -16.56 5.72
CA ALA A 423 -0.56 -17.34 4.49
C ALA A 423 -1.88 -17.45 3.73
N VAL A 424 -3.00 -17.70 4.41
CA VAL A 424 -4.33 -17.75 3.79
C VAL A 424 -4.72 -16.41 3.18
N LEU A 425 -4.50 -15.30 3.90
CA LEU A 425 -4.78 -13.95 3.42
C LEU A 425 -3.99 -13.64 2.15
N VAL A 426 -2.66 -13.82 2.17
CA VAL A 426 -1.78 -13.52 1.04
C VAL A 426 -2.18 -14.31 -0.20
N ASN A 427 -2.35 -15.64 -0.05
CA ASN A 427 -2.78 -16.50 -1.16
C ASN A 427 -4.20 -16.13 -1.65
N GLY A 428 -5.04 -15.60 -0.77
CA GLY A 428 -6.38 -15.11 -1.08
C GLY A 428 -6.41 -13.79 -1.84
N LEU A 429 -5.39 -12.94 -1.69
CA LEU A 429 -5.28 -11.65 -2.40
C LEU A 429 -4.98 -11.84 -3.88
N SER A 430 -4.20 -12.87 -4.24
CA SER A 430 -3.79 -13.14 -5.64
C SER A 430 -4.86 -13.84 -6.48
N LYS A 431 -5.94 -14.34 -5.86
CA LYS A 431 -7.03 -15.00 -6.58
C LYS A 431 -7.71 -14.02 -7.53
N HIS A 432 -7.75 -14.39 -8.82
CA HIS A 432 -8.31 -13.57 -9.91
C HIS A 432 -7.57 -12.25 -10.17
N VAL A 433 -6.34 -12.10 -9.68
CA VAL A 433 -5.46 -10.99 -10.04
C VAL A 433 -4.78 -11.29 -11.37
N VAL A 434 -4.89 -10.37 -12.32
CA VAL A 434 -4.26 -10.49 -13.63
C VAL A 434 -3.02 -9.61 -13.68
N ALA A 435 -1.84 -10.22 -13.78
CA ALA A 435 -0.57 -9.52 -13.98
C ALA A 435 0.25 -10.23 -15.08
N ASN A 436 0.23 -9.69 -16.30
CA ASN A 436 0.97 -10.26 -17.44
C ASN A 436 2.46 -9.91 -17.40
N THR A 437 2.80 -8.77 -16.79
CA THR A 437 4.16 -8.27 -16.64
C THR A 437 4.36 -7.78 -15.21
N THR A 438 5.60 -7.82 -14.72
CA THR A 438 5.94 -7.39 -13.36
C THR A 438 7.07 -6.37 -13.37
N CYS A 439 6.94 -5.35 -12.52
CA CYS A 439 8.01 -4.38 -12.25
C CYS A 439 9.16 -4.97 -11.42
N TYR A 440 9.05 -6.21 -10.96
CA TYR A 440 10.08 -6.93 -10.21
C TYR A 440 10.77 -8.02 -11.04
N TYR A 441 10.61 -8.02 -12.38
CA TYR A 441 11.12 -9.09 -13.24
C TYR A 441 12.64 -9.27 -13.10
N GLU A 442 13.41 -8.18 -12.98
CA GLU A 442 14.86 -8.23 -12.76
C GLU A 442 15.19 -8.92 -11.44
N THR A 443 14.57 -8.46 -10.34
CA THR A 443 14.77 -9.03 -9.01
C THR A 443 14.40 -10.52 -8.97
N ILE A 444 13.29 -10.91 -9.58
CA ILE A 444 12.85 -12.31 -9.67
C ILE A 444 13.85 -13.14 -10.48
N ASN A 445 14.30 -12.64 -11.63
CA ASN A 445 15.27 -13.34 -12.47
C ASN A 445 16.62 -13.52 -11.76
N GLU A 446 17.09 -12.52 -11.01
CA GLU A 446 18.33 -12.62 -10.24
C GLU A 446 18.24 -13.60 -9.06
N LEU A 447 17.11 -13.62 -8.35
CA LEU A 447 16.82 -14.59 -7.29
C LEU A 447 16.76 -16.01 -7.86
N ASN A 448 16.06 -16.20 -8.97
CA ASN A 448 15.98 -17.50 -9.64
C ASN A 448 17.34 -17.97 -10.16
N LYS A 449 18.14 -17.07 -10.75
CA LYS A 449 19.53 -17.37 -11.16
C LYS A 449 20.41 -17.74 -9.97
N HIS A 450 20.22 -17.09 -8.82
CA HIS A 450 20.90 -17.45 -7.58
C HIS A 450 20.54 -18.86 -7.11
N TYR A 451 19.24 -19.17 -7.10
CA TYR A 451 18.72 -20.47 -6.68
C TYR A 451 19.14 -21.61 -7.61
N GLN A 452 19.12 -21.39 -8.93
CA GLN A 452 19.48 -22.40 -9.94
C GLN A 452 20.98 -22.75 -9.91
N ASN A 453 21.83 -21.89 -9.36
CA ASN A 453 23.26 -22.18 -9.25
C ASN A 453 23.50 -23.25 -8.18
N ILE A 454 23.94 -24.44 -8.63
CA ILE A 454 24.23 -25.60 -7.77
C ILE A 454 25.24 -25.23 -6.68
N TRP A 455 26.26 -24.43 -7.00
CA TRP A 455 27.29 -24.06 -6.04
C TRP A 455 26.71 -23.27 -4.86
N ASN A 456 25.76 -22.36 -5.11
CA ASN A 456 25.11 -21.60 -4.04
C ASN A 456 24.32 -22.51 -3.10
N ARG A 457 23.57 -23.47 -3.65
CA ARG A 457 22.79 -24.44 -2.87
C ARG A 457 23.69 -25.35 -2.04
N THR A 458 24.76 -25.88 -2.65
CA THR A 458 25.71 -26.74 -1.95
C THR A 458 26.44 -25.96 -0.84
N MET A 459 26.87 -24.72 -1.10
CA MET A 459 27.51 -23.89 -0.08
C MET A 459 26.56 -23.51 1.05
N ALA A 460 25.29 -23.21 0.75
CA ALA A 460 24.28 -22.95 1.78
C ALA A 460 24.03 -24.17 2.66
N ALA A 461 23.89 -25.36 2.06
CA ALA A 461 23.74 -26.62 2.80
C ALA A 461 24.96 -26.92 3.68
N LEU A 462 26.18 -26.77 3.15
CA LEU A 462 27.42 -26.92 3.91
C LEU A 462 27.47 -25.94 5.09
N TRP A 463 27.09 -24.68 4.87
CA TRP A 463 27.07 -23.67 5.91
C TRP A 463 26.07 -24.02 7.02
N LEU A 464 24.86 -24.45 6.67
CA LEU A 464 23.82 -24.86 7.62
C LEU A 464 24.22 -26.07 8.47
N VAL A 465 24.93 -27.05 7.89
CA VAL A 465 25.33 -28.28 8.59
C VAL A 465 26.54 -28.04 9.49
N TYR A 466 27.58 -27.40 8.96
CA TYR A 466 28.91 -27.35 9.57
C TYR A 466 29.23 -26.02 10.26
N PHE A 467 28.69 -24.91 9.77
CA PHE A 467 29.10 -23.56 10.20
C PHE A 467 28.01 -22.78 10.94
N ARG A 468 26.82 -23.37 11.14
CA ARG A 468 25.70 -22.73 11.85
C ARG A 468 25.97 -22.54 13.34
N ASP A 469 26.64 -23.51 13.97
CA ASP A 469 26.93 -23.52 15.39
C ASP A 469 28.43 -23.32 15.64
N PRO A 470 28.86 -22.45 16.58
CA PRO A 470 30.28 -22.21 16.83
C PRO A 470 31.09 -23.46 17.17
N TRP A 471 30.48 -24.45 17.84
CA TRP A 471 31.14 -25.72 18.17
C TRP A 471 31.24 -26.63 16.96
N ARG A 472 30.20 -26.69 16.12
CA ARG A 472 30.29 -27.41 14.83
C ARG A 472 31.32 -26.76 13.90
N ALA A 473 31.37 -25.44 13.87
CA ALA A 473 32.32 -24.69 13.05
C ALA A 473 33.76 -24.95 13.50
N SER A 474 34.03 -24.88 14.81
CA SER A 474 35.37 -25.15 15.35
C SER A 474 35.79 -26.61 15.18
N SER A 475 34.89 -27.57 15.42
CA SER A 475 35.14 -29.00 15.17
C SER A 475 35.44 -29.27 13.69
N THR A 476 34.67 -28.66 12.78
CA THR A 476 34.90 -28.77 11.33
C THR A 476 36.26 -28.18 10.95
N MET A 477 36.63 -27.00 11.50
CA MET A 477 37.93 -26.39 11.25
C MET A 477 39.08 -27.28 11.72
N VAL A 478 39.01 -27.85 12.92
CA VAL A 478 40.02 -28.80 13.42
C VAL A 478 40.10 -30.02 12.50
N GLY A 479 38.96 -30.59 12.10
CA GLY A 479 38.91 -31.71 11.16
C GLY A 479 39.57 -31.39 9.82
N ILE A 480 39.34 -30.20 9.26
CA ILE A 480 39.98 -29.74 8.03
C ILE A 480 41.51 -29.62 8.21
N VAL A 481 41.97 -29.01 9.30
CA VAL A 481 43.41 -28.85 9.58
C VAL A 481 44.10 -30.22 9.72
N VAL A 482 43.47 -31.15 10.46
CA VAL A 482 43.99 -32.52 10.62
C VAL A 482 44.03 -33.25 9.28
N LEU A 483 42.99 -33.12 8.45
CA LEU A 483 42.94 -33.74 7.13
C LEU A 483 44.06 -33.19 6.20
N VAL A 484 44.23 -31.87 6.17
CA VAL A 484 45.29 -31.22 5.37
C VAL A 484 46.67 -31.70 5.83
N PHE A 485 46.89 -31.79 7.15
CA PHE A 485 48.13 -32.30 7.71
C PHE A 485 48.35 -33.77 7.33
N ALA A 486 47.32 -34.61 7.39
CA ALA A 486 47.40 -36.03 7.01
C ALA A 486 47.72 -36.21 5.52
N VAL A 487 47.07 -35.44 4.64
CA VAL A 487 47.35 -35.46 3.19
C VAL A 487 48.78 -35.01 2.91
N PHE A 488 49.24 -33.94 3.56
CA PHE A 488 50.62 -33.47 3.42
C PHE A 488 51.64 -34.55 3.83
N GLN A 489 51.41 -35.22 4.96
CA GLN A 489 52.27 -36.30 5.42
C GLN A 489 52.24 -37.50 4.47
N PHE A 490 51.07 -37.85 3.94
CA PHE A 490 50.92 -38.92 2.96
C PHE A 490 51.70 -38.62 1.66
N ILE A 491 51.59 -37.40 1.12
CA ILE A 491 52.34 -36.98 -0.08
C ILE A 491 53.84 -37.05 0.17
N ARG A 492 54.31 -36.59 1.33
CA ARG A 492 55.73 -36.64 1.70
C ARG A 492 56.25 -38.09 1.78
N ALA A 493 55.49 -38.96 2.43
CA ALA A 493 55.83 -40.38 2.53
C ALA A 493 55.81 -41.08 1.15
N ALA A 494 54.80 -40.80 0.32
CA ALA A 494 54.69 -41.34 -1.03
C ALA A 494 55.86 -40.90 -1.93
N ARG A 495 56.30 -39.63 -1.84
CA ARG A 495 57.48 -39.13 -2.57
C ARG A 495 58.78 -39.84 -2.16
N ALA A 496 58.95 -40.07 -0.85
CA ALA A 496 60.11 -40.79 -0.32
C ALA A 496 60.14 -42.27 -0.78
N VAL A 497 58.98 -42.92 -0.88
CA VAL A 497 58.86 -44.32 -1.32
C VAL A 497 58.97 -44.47 -2.84
N LEU A 498 58.46 -43.50 -3.62
CA LEU A 498 58.51 -43.52 -5.09
C LEU A 498 59.84 -42.99 -5.66
N GLY A 499 60.83 -42.68 -4.82
CA GLY A 499 62.20 -42.37 -5.25
C GLY A 499 62.37 -41.01 -5.95
N TYR A 500 61.49 -40.05 -5.71
CA TYR A 500 61.60 -38.69 -6.27
C TYR A 500 62.57 -37.76 -5.51
N ASP A 501 63.33 -38.30 -4.54
CA ASP A 501 64.39 -37.57 -3.83
C ASP A 501 65.77 -37.78 -4.48
N LYS A 502 65.84 -37.68 -5.81
CA LYS A 502 67.09 -37.43 -6.56
C LYS A 502 66.82 -36.48 -7.72
N PHE A 503 66.74 -35.19 -7.43
CA PHE A 503 67.57 -34.10 -7.97
C PHE A 503 67.02 -32.74 -7.54
#